data_AF-A0A429ZAA3-F1
#
_entry.id   AF-A0A429ZAA3-F1
#
_cell.length_a   1.000
_cell.length_b   1.000
_cell.length_c   1.000
_cell.angle_alpha   90.00
_cell.angle_beta   90.00
_cell.angle_gamma   90.00
#
_symmetry.space_group_name_H-M   'P 1'
#
loop_
_entity.id
_entity.type
_entity.pdbx_description
1 polymer ?
#
loop_
_entity_poly.entity_id
_entity_poly.type
_entity_poly.pdbx_seq_one_letter_code
_entity_poly.pdbx_strand_id
1 'polypeptide(L)'
;MSTNTSKYIYQISTNPVLESNALFSFYEKEETTSFGFLNDFSIMTGMCSSLEQTIDTIKKSSLVFITGYMDHTSFFELGLAVSLDKQIYYVTEHLSNTFNLPFPYSIEQIIPISYDDFINIVDYL
;
A
#
# COMPACT_ATOMS: atom_id res chain seq x y z
N MET A 1 -2.63 31.56 -6.39
CA MET A 1 -1.61 30.60 -5.89
C MET A 1 -2.36 29.32 -5.51
N SER A 2 -2.35 28.32 -6.39
CA SER A 2 -2.90 27.00 -6.09
C SER A 2 -1.88 26.29 -5.20
N THR A 3 -2.22 26.02 -3.95
CA THR A 3 -1.49 25.04 -3.16
C THR A 3 -1.79 23.68 -3.78
N ASN A 4 -0.92 23.21 -4.69
CA ASN A 4 -0.90 21.80 -5.10
C ASN A 4 -0.55 20.99 -3.85
N THR A 5 -1.55 20.61 -3.07
CA THR A 5 -1.44 19.53 -2.11
C THR A 5 -1.18 18.27 -2.91
N SER A 6 0.10 17.90 -3.05
CA SER A 6 0.50 16.62 -3.62
C SER A 6 -0.30 15.52 -2.93
N LYS A 7 -1.05 14.74 -3.70
CA LYS A 7 -1.83 13.62 -3.18
C LYS A 7 -0.85 12.49 -2.90
N TYR A 8 -0.74 12.11 -1.63
CA TYR A 8 0.15 11.05 -1.19
C TYR A 8 -0.66 9.78 -1.00
N ILE A 9 -0.19 8.71 -1.62
CA ILE A 9 -0.72 7.36 -1.43
C ILE A 9 0.35 6.57 -0.68
N TYR A 10 -0.05 5.87 0.37
CA TYR A 10 0.85 5.01 1.13
C TYR A 10 0.55 3.55 0.80
N GLN A 11 1.56 2.84 0.30
CA GLN A 11 1.49 1.41 0.08
C GLN A 11 2.21 0.72 1.25
N ILE A 12 1.45 -0.07 2.00
CA ILE A 12 2.02 -1.07 2.91
C ILE A 12 2.56 -2.19 2.02
N SER A 13 3.88 -2.34 1.98
CA SER A 13 4.56 -3.30 1.12
C SER A 13 5.69 -3.98 1.88
N THR A 14 6.12 -5.14 1.38
CA THR A 14 7.41 -5.69 1.77
C THR A 14 8.49 -4.65 1.49
N ASN A 15 9.20 -4.21 2.52
CA ASN A 15 10.33 -3.30 2.32
C ASN A 15 11.40 -4.08 1.55
N PRO A 16 11.80 -3.65 0.34
CA PRO A 16 12.91 -4.30 -0.32
C PRO A 16 14.13 -4.17 0.60
N VAL A 17 14.64 -5.31 1.08
CA VAL A 17 15.95 -5.34 1.72
C VAL A 17 16.93 -4.93 0.63
N LEU A 18 17.39 -3.68 0.67
CA LEU A 18 18.48 -3.21 -0.17
C LEU A 18 19.75 -3.92 0.30
N GLU A 19 19.94 -5.17 -0.12
CA GLU A 19 21.27 -5.75 -0.15
C GLU A 19 22.07 -4.95 -1.17
N SER A 20 22.93 -4.06 -0.67
CA SER A 20 23.81 -3.24 -1.49
C SER A 20 24.64 -4.14 -2.40
N ASN A 21 24.30 -4.14 -3.70
CA ASN A 21 25.08 -4.52 -4.89
C ASN A 21 24.33 -5.36 -5.94
N ALA A 22 23.08 -5.73 -5.72
CA ALA A 22 22.31 -6.38 -6.76
C ALA A 22 21.52 -5.35 -7.58
N LEU A 23 22.03 -5.00 -8.75
CA LEU A 23 21.22 -4.49 -9.87
C LEU A 23 20.19 -5.57 -10.20
N PHE A 24 19.04 -5.56 -9.52
CA PHE A 24 17.98 -6.52 -9.78
C PHE A 24 17.31 -6.22 -11.12
N SER A 25 17.52 -7.12 -12.06
CA SER A 25 16.67 -7.27 -13.24
C SER A 25 15.27 -7.67 -12.78
N PHE A 26 14.35 -6.70 -12.70
CA PHE A 26 12.94 -6.91 -12.36
C PHE A 26 12.11 -7.62 -13.47
N TYR A 27 12.76 -8.26 -14.43
CA TYR A 27 12.09 -9.02 -15.47
C TYR A 27 12.58 -10.45 -15.42
N GLU A 28 11.94 -11.28 -14.60
CA GLU A 28 11.59 -12.64 -14.98
C GLU A 28 10.82 -13.34 -13.86
N LYS A 29 9.63 -13.84 -14.23
CA LYS A 29 8.77 -14.79 -13.52
C LYS A 29 8.10 -14.31 -12.24
N GLU A 30 6.94 -13.69 -12.43
CA GLU A 30 5.64 -14.16 -11.94
C GLU A 30 4.58 -13.35 -12.71
N GLU A 31 3.31 -13.78 -12.74
CA GLU A 31 2.23 -12.95 -13.29
C GLU A 31 2.13 -11.67 -12.45
N THR A 32 2.95 -10.67 -12.77
CA THR A 32 2.97 -9.39 -12.11
C THR A 32 1.80 -8.59 -12.67
N THR A 33 0.65 -8.67 -11.98
CA THR A 33 -0.46 -7.76 -12.23
C THR A 33 0.06 -6.33 -12.04
N SER A 34 0.30 -5.64 -13.15
CA SER A 34 0.79 -4.27 -13.18
C SER A 34 -0.37 -3.36 -13.53
N PHE A 35 -0.62 -2.38 -12.67
CA PHE A 35 -1.64 -1.37 -12.85
C PHE A 35 -0.98 0.01 -12.76
N GLY A 36 -1.45 0.93 -13.58
CA GLY A 36 -0.98 2.31 -13.63
C GLY A 36 -2.16 3.25 -13.44
N PHE A 37 -1.86 4.49 -13.07
CA PHE A 37 -2.88 5.49 -12.80
C PHE A 37 -2.65 6.73 -13.66
N LEU A 38 -3.69 7.53 -13.84
CA LEU A 38 -3.66 8.67 -14.78
C LEU A 38 -3.25 10.00 -14.14
N ASN A 39 -3.30 10.11 -12.81
CA ASN A 39 -3.09 11.35 -12.06
C ASN A 39 -1.65 11.54 -11.53
N ASP A 40 -1.30 12.78 -11.20
CA ASP A 40 -0.06 13.11 -10.49
C ASP A 40 -0.22 12.86 -8.97
N PHE A 41 0.24 11.71 -8.49
CA PHE A 41 0.37 11.40 -7.07
C PHE A 41 1.77 10.86 -6.75
N SER A 42 2.14 10.95 -5.48
CA SER A 42 3.37 10.32 -4.97
C SER A 42 3.01 9.07 -4.19
N ILE A 43 3.48 7.91 -4.65
CA ILE A 43 3.36 6.66 -3.89
C ILE A 43 4.59 6.55 -3.00
N MET A 44 4.36 6.45 -1.70
CA MET A 44 5.38 6.00 -0.75
C MET A 44 5.13 4.53 -0.46
N THR A 45 6.15 3.71 -0.61
CA THR A 45 6.10 2.27 -0.35
C THR A 45 6.96 1.95 0.86
N GLY A 46 6.40 1.26 1.85
CA GLY A 46 7.18 0.74 2.97
C GLY A 46 7.56 1.78 4.05
N MET A 47 8.39 1.38 5.00
CA MET A 47 8.83 2.23 6.10
C MET A 47 9.85 3.28 5.65
N CYS A 48 9.71 4.50 6.18
CA CYS A 48 10.69 5.56 5.99
C CYS A 48 11.94 5.34 6.85
N SER A 49 12.95 6.21 6.69
CA SER A 49 14.21 6.15 7.45
C SER A 49 14.07 6.31 8.97
N SER A 50 12.91 6.75 9.45
CA SER A 50 12.55 6.73 10.87
C SER A 50 11.08 6.41 11.08
N LEU A 51 10.75 5.89 12.26
CA LEU A 51 9.37 5.61 12.66
C LEU A 51 8.49 6.85 12.63
N GLU A 52 9.00 7.99 13.10
CA GLU A 52 8.27 9.27 13.08
C GLU A 52 7.92 9.69 11.66
N GLN A 53 8.85 9.54 10.71
CA GLN A 53 8.59 9.83 9.31
C GLN A 53 7.55 8.87 8.71
N THR A 54 7.59 7.59 9.06
CA THR A 54 6.59 6.61 8.64
C THR A 54 5.20 7.01 9.14
N ILE A 55 5.07 7.32 10.43
CA ILE A 55 3.81 7.76 11.05
C ILE A 55 3.29 9.03 10.38
N ASP A 56 4.15 10.03 10.19
CA ASP A 56 3.77 11.30 9.56
C ASP A 56 3.35 11.11 8.10
N THR A 57 4.00 10.20 7.38
CA THR A 57 3.66 9.89 5.99
C THR A 57 2.32 9.19 5.89
N ILE A 58 2.07 8.18 6.72
CA ILE A 58 0.76 7.51 6.81
C ILE A 58 -0.33 8.50 7.21
N LYS A 59 -0.07 9.39 8.18
CA LYS A 59 -1.04 10.42 8.57
C LYS A 59 -1.40 11.34 7.41
N LYS A 60 -0.41 11.79 6.64
CA LYS A 60 -0.59 12.70 5.49
C LYS A 60 -1.17 12.03 4.25
N SER A 61 -1.11 10.69 4.16
CA SER A 61 -1.62 9.99 2.98
C SER A 61 -3.14 10.14 2.86
N SER A 62 -3.59 10.41 1.64
CA SER A 62 -5.00 10.46 1.26
C SER A 62 -5.59 9.06 1.16
N LEU A 63 -4.74 8.07 0.90
CA LEU A 63 -5.12 6.68 0.74
C LEU A 63 -4.02 5.76 1.28
N VAL A 64 -4.43 4.64 1.89
CA VAL A 64 -3.54 3.54 2.30
C VAL A 64 -4.01 2.25 1.64
N PHE A 65 -3.09 1.49 1.05
CA PHE A 65 -3.42 0.20 0.44
C PHE A 65 -2.34 -0.86 0.65
N ILE A 66 -2.74 -2.11 0.44
CA ILE A 66 -1.90 -3.31 0.45
C ILE A 66 -2.15 -4.06 -0.86
N THR A 67 -1.08 -4.58 -1.46
CA THR A 67 -1.12 -5.51 -2.60
C THR A 67 -0.11 -6.63 -2.37
N GLY A 68 -0.44 -7.85 -2.79
CA GLY A 68 0.51 -8.96 -2.81
C GLY A 68 0.82 -9.53 -1.43
N TYR A 69 2.06 -10.03 -1.27
CA TYR A 69 2.50 -10.74 -0.07
C TYR A 69 2.82 -9.80 1.09
N MET A 70 2.60 -10.25 2.33
CA MET A 70 2.91 -9.51 3.54
C MET A 70 3.98 -10.20 4.37
N ASP A 71 5.00 -9.45 4.76
CA ASP A 71 6.02 -9.87 5.72
C ASP A 71 5.78 -9.25 7.11
N HIS A 72 6.65 -9.56 8.07
CA HIS A 72 6.57 -9.01 9.42
C HIS A 72 6.58 -7.48 9.43
N THR A 73 7.31 -6.85 8.51
CA THR A 73 7.37 -5.40 8.37
C THR A 73 6.05 -4.82 7.89
N SER A 74 5.43 -5.46 6.90
CA SER A 74 4.09 -5.10 6.41
C SER A 74 3.04 -5.16 7.52
N PHE A 75 3.10 -6.16 8.41
CA PHE A 75 2.21 -6.23 9.56
C PHE A 75 2.44 -5.11 10.58
N PHE A 76 3.69 -4.69 10.77
CA PHE A 76 3.99 -3.54 11.62
C PHE A 76 3.42 -2.25 11.04
N GLU A 77 3.62 -2.00 9.75
CA GLU A 77 3.06 -0.85 9.03
C GLU A 77 1.53 -0.85 9.05
N LEU A 78 0.91 -2.03 8.87
CA LEU A 78 -0.53 -2.21 9.04
C LEU A 78 -0.99 -1.79 10.44
N GLY A 79 -0.29 -2.25 11.48
CA GLY A 79 -0.59 -1.88 12.86
C GLY A 79 -0.51 -0.36 13.09
N LEU A 80 0.46 0.32 12.49
CA LEU A 80 0.55 1.78 12.51
C LEU A 80 -0.65 2.43 11.82
N ALA A 81 -1.00 1.99 10.60
CA ALA A 81 -2.12 2.54 9.84
C ALA A 81 -3.45 2.37 10.58
N VAL A 82 -3.71 1.19 11.13
CA VAL A 82 -4.90 0.91 11.95
C VAL A 82 -4.93 1.79 13.19
N SER A 83 -3.80 1.96 13.89
CA SER A 83 -3.71 2.83 15.08
C SER A 83 -3.91 4.31 14.78
N LEU A 84 -3.85 4.70 13.50
CA LEU A 84 -4.07 6.06 13.00
C LEU A 84 -5.47 6.23 12.39
N ASP A 85 -6.38 5.27 12.64
CA ASP A 85 -7.75 5.24 12.13
C ASP A 85 -7.82 5.35 10.59
N LYS A 86 -6.82 4.82 9.88
CA LYS A 86 -6.82 4.79 8.42
C LYS A 86 -7.66 3.63 7.91
N GLN A 87 -8.51 3.93 6.93
CA GLN A 87 -9.12 2.92 6.06
C GLN A 87 -8.05 2.37 5.11
N ILE A 88 -7.97 1.05 5.00
CA ILE A 88 -6.92 0.34 4.27
C ILE A 88 -7.56 -0.49 3.17
N TYR A 89 -7.17 -0.25 1.92
CA TYR A 89 -7.65 -1.02 0.78
C TYR A 89 -6.75 -2.24 0.54
N TYR A 90 -7.30 -3.44 0.70
CA TYR A 90 -6.61 -4.66 0.31
C TYR A 90 -6.95 -4.99 -1.14
N VAL A 91 -6.05 -4.65 -2.05
CA VAL A 91 -6.29 -4.77 -3.49
C VAL A 91 -5.95 -6.19 -3.94
N THR A 92 -6.94 -6.91 -4.46
CA THR A 92 -6.82 -8.33 -4.81
C THR A 92 -7.78 -8.73 -5.93
N GLU A 93 -7.38 -9.70 -6.76
CA GLU A 93 -8.28 -10.32 -7.75
C GLU A 93 -9.27 -11.30 -7.10
N HIS A 94 -9.00 -11.74 -5.87
CA HIS A 94 -9.76 -12.78 -5.17
C HIS A 94 -10.70 -12.20 -4.11
N LEU A 95 -11.59 -11.30 -4.50
CA LEU A 95 -12.59 -10.67 -3.61
C LEU A 95 -13.46 -11.68 -2.84
N SER A 96 -13.69 -12.87 -3.39
CA SER A 96 -14.49 -13.91 -2.75
C SER A 96 -13.75 -14.69 -1.65
N ASN A 97 -12.43 -14.47 -1.49
CA ASN A 97 -11.56 -15.23 -0.59
C ASN A 97 -11.14 -14.43 0.66
N THR A 98 -11.99 -13.50 1.10
CA THR A 98 -11.77 -12.64 2.27
C THR A 98 -11.61 -13.39 3.59
N PHE A 99 -12.04 -14.66 3.65
CA PHE A 99 -11.79 -15.55 4.79
C PHE A 99 -10.33 -16.02 4.91
N ASN A 100 -9.53 -15.87 3.86
CA ASN A 100 -8.11 -16.25 3.81
C ASN A 100 -7.21 -15.02 3.67
N LEU A 101 -7.65 -13.86 4.15
CA LEU A 101 -6.73 -12.75 4.28
C LEU A 101 -5.58 -13.16 5.21
N PRO A 102 -4.32 -12.79 4.92
CA PRO A 102 -3.15 -13.20 5.71
C PRO A 102 -3.13 -12.58 7.12
N PHE A 103 -4.24 -12.01 7.58
CA PHE A 103 -4.34 -11.34 8.87
C PHE A 103 -4.64 -12.34 9.98
N PRO A 104 -3.93 -12.28 11.11
CA PRO A 104 -4.16 -13.16 12.25
C PRO A 104 -5.53 -12.94 12.92
N TYR A 105 -6.23 -11.86 12.60
CA TYR A 105 -7.56 -11.51 13.10
C TYR A 105 -8.29 -10.60 12.11
N SER A 106 -9.63 -10.52 12.24
CA SER A 106 -10.45 -9.60 11.46
C SER A 106 -10.13 -8.16 11.87
N ILE A 107 -9.87 -7.30 10.88
CA ILE A 107 -9.58 -5.87 11.07
C ILE A 107 -10.65 -5.09 10.30
N GLU A 108 -11.49 -4.33 11.01
CA GLU A 108 -12.65 -3.63 10.43
C GLU A 108 -12.26 -2.55 9.43
N GLN A 109 -11.07 -1.97 9.57
CA GLN A 109 -10.54 -0.92 8.71
C GLN A 109 -10.09 -1.44 7.34
N ILE A 110 -10.00 -2.76 7.15
CA ILE A 110 -9.51 -3.36 5.90
C ILE A 110 -10.69 -3.64 4.97
N ILE A 111 -10.65 -3.03 3.79
CA ILE A 111 -11.66 -3.21 2.74
C ILE A 111 -11.02 -3.93 1.56
N PRO A 112 -11.40 -5.19 1.30
CA PRO A 112 -10.97 -5.91 0.12
C PRO A 112 -11.63 -5.30 -1.13
N ILE A 113 -10.83 -5.01 -2.16
CA ILE A 113 -11.27 -4.33 -3.37
C ILE A 113 -10.57 -4.91 -4.61
N SER A 114 -11.23 -4.88 -5.77
CA SER A 114 -10.61 -5.29 -7.03
C SER A 114 -9.59 -4.26 -7.50
N TYR A 115 -8.71 -4.65 -8.43
CA TYR A 115 -7.79 -3.70 -9.08
C TYR A 115 -8.54 -2.60 -9.84
N ASP A 116 -9.59 -2.95 -10.59
CA ASP A 116 -10.37 -1.98 -11.36
C ASP A 116 -11.04 -0.94 -10.46
N ASP A 117 -11.66 -1.40 -9.36
CA ASP A 117 -12.29 -0.50 -8.38
C ASP A 117 -11.25 0.37 -7.68
N PHE A 118 -10.06 -0.18 -7.39
CA PHE A 118 -8.96 0.59 -6.79
C PHE A 118 -8.43 1.67 -7.73
N ILE A 119 -8.23 1.37 -9.01
CA ILE A 119 -7.83 2.35 -10.03
C ILE A 119 -8.84 3.48 -10.10
N ASN A 120 -10.14 3.14 -10.14
CA ASN A 120 -11.20 4.14 -10.13
C ASN A 120 -11.09 5.07 -8.90
N ILE A 121 -10.92 4.52 -7.70
CA ILE A 121 -10.75 5.33 -6.47
C ILE A 121 -9.57 6.28 -6.61
N VAL A 122 -8.41 5.79 -7.08
CA VAL A 122 -7.21 6.62 -7.22
C VAL A 122 -7.36 7.70 -8.29
N ASP A 123 -8.06 7.41 -9.39
CA ASP A 123 -8.32 8.38 -10.45
C ASP A 123 -9.30 9.50 -10.02
N TYR A 124 -10.14 9.24 -9.00
CA TYR A 124 -11.02 10.25 -8.39
C TYR A 124 -10.40 11.00 -7.20
N LEU A 125 -9.22 10.59 -6.71
CA LEU A 125 -8.50 11.32 -5.65
C LEU A 125 -8.12 12.70 -6.15
#